data_AF-A0A7X7AD62-F1
#
_entry.id   AF-A0A7X7AD62-F1
#
_cell.length_a   1.000
_cell.length_b   1.000
_cell.length_c   1.000
_cell.angle_alpha   90.00
_cell.angle_beta   90.00
_cell.angle_gamma   90.00
#
_symmetry.space_group_name_H-M   'P 1'
#
loop_
_entity.id
_entity.type
_entity.pdbx_description
1 polymer ?
#
loop_
_entity_poly.entity_id
_entity_poly.type
_entity_poly.pdbx_seq_one_letter_code
_entity_poly.pdbx_strand_id
1 'polypeptide(L)'
;VYAEGGEIFVLDMGQPVKILDMAEKLIELSGFKPYEDIDIKFVGLRPGEKLYEELLMEEEGLRRTPNDLIFVIKPMHFSVEFIYESISKLENSLTLENYDYKQLLKEIVTTYK
;
A
#
# COMPACT_ATOMS: atom_id res chain seq x y z
N VAL A 1 -2.79 6.03 -28.13
CA VAL A 1 -2.97 4.89 -27.20
C VAL A 1 -2.36 5.33 -25.87
N TYR A 2 -3.08 5.20 -24.75
CA TYR A 2 -2.58 5.67 -23.44
C TYR A 2 -1.67 4.64 -22.73
N ALA A 3 -1.60 3.40 -23.23
CA ALA A 3 -0.78 2.33 -22.68
C ALA A 3 -0.27 1.41 -23.81
N GLU A 4 1.04 1.15 -23.83
CA GLU A 4 1.70 0.24 -24.78
C GLU A 4 1.91 -1.16 -24.16
N GLY A 5 1.66 -1.31 -22.86
CA GLY A 5 1.72 -2.56 -22.11
C GLY A 5 2.89 -2.55 -21.12
N GLY A 6 2.59 -2.82 -19.85
CA GLY A 6 3.57 -2.87 -18.76
C GLY A 6 3.68 -1.61 -17.91
N GLU A 7 2.92 -0.56 -18.24
CA GLU A 7 2.85 0.65 -17.41
C GLU A 7 2.07 0.42 -16.11
N ILE A 8 2.56 1.01 -15.02
CA ILE A 8 1.84 1.06 -13.74
C ILE A 8 1.27 2.47 -13.60
N PHE A 9 -0.06 2.58 -13.56
CA PHE A 9 -0.74 3.86 -13.40
C PHE A 9 -1.00 4.16 -11.93
N VAL A 10 -0.72 5.40 -11.53
CA VAL A 10 -0.96 5.92 -10.17
C VAL A 10 -1.84 7.15 -10.27
N LEU A 11 -2.83 7.22 -9.38
CA LEU A 11 -3.77 8.35 -9.32
C LEU A 11 -3.28 9.41 -8.34
N ASP A 12 -3.56 10.66 -8.68
CA ASP A 12 -3.49 11.74 -7.71
C ASP A 12 -4.61 11.60 -6.68
N MET A 13 -4.24 11.21 -5.47
CA MET A 13 -5.18 11.05 -4.34
C MET A 13 -5.42 12.35 -3.58
N GLY A 14 -4.75 13.44 -3.97
CA GLY A 14 -4.83 14.73 -3.31
C GLY A 14 -4.19 14.72 -1.92
N GLN A 15 -4.83 15.43 -0.99
CA GLN A 15 -4.29 15.59 0.37
C GLN A 15 -4.63 14.38 1.25
N PRO A 16 -3.71 13.94 2.11
CA PRO A 16 -3.99 12.85 3.04
C PRO A 16 -5.10 13.24 4.01
N VAL A 17 -5.97 12.27 4.33
CA VAL A 17 -7.10 12.45 5.25
C VAL A 17 -6.83 11.67 6.54
N LYS A 18 -7.01 12.32 7.69
CA LYS A 18 -6.92 11.66 8.99
C LYS A 18 -8.16 10.80 9.24
N ILE A 19 -7.94 9.55 9.64
CA ILE A 19 -9.04 8.60 9.94
C ILE A 19 -9.91 9.10 11.12
N LEU A 20 -9.31 9.79 12.09
CA LEU A 20 -10.04 10.38 13.20
C LEU A 20 -11.04 11.43 12.73
N ASP A 21 -10.57 12.43 11.98
CA ASP A 21 -11.41 13.51 11.42
C ASP A 21 -12.54 12.94 10.55
N MET A 22 -12.24 11.89 9.77
CA MET A 22 -13.25 11.18 8.98
C MET A 22 -14.32 10.53 9.87
N ALA A 23 -13.93 9.84 10.95
CA ALA A 23 -14.87 9.19 11.86
C ALA A 23 -15.76 10.22 12.58
N GLU A 24 -15.19 11.31 13.09
CA GLU A 24 -15.94 12.42 13.68
C GLU A 24 -16.94 13.01 12.67
N LYS A 25 -16.50 13.24 11.42
CA LYS A 25 -17.36 13.78 10.37
C LYS A 25 -18.52 12.86 10.04
N LEU A 26 -18.30 11.55 9.99
CA LEU A 26 -19.36 10.58 9.73
C LEU A 26 -20.41 10.57 10.85
N ILE A 27 -20.00 10.72 12.11
CA ILE A 27 -20.91 10.83 13.25
C ILE A 27 -21.75 12.12 13.13
N GLU A 28 -21.11 13.26 12.87
CA GLU A 28 -21.80 14.55 12.67
C GLU A 28 -22.82 14.50 11.52
N LEU A 29 -22.42 13.96 10.37
CA LEU A 29 -23.28 13.83 9.19
C LEU A 29 -24.46 12.89 9.42
N SER A 30 -24.35 12.00 10.40
CA SER A 30 -25.44 11.12 10.84
C SER A 30 -26.40 11.77 11.84
N GLY A 31 -26.17 13.05 12.20
CA GLY A 31 -27.01 13.82 13.13
C GLY A 31 -26.67 13.62 14.61
N PHE A 32 -25.53 13.01 14.91
CA PHE A 32 -25.05 12.75 16.26
C PHE A 32 -23.85 13.63 16.60
N LYS A 33 -23.58 13.81 17.88
CA LYS A 33 -22.38 14.50 18.36
C LYS A 33 -21.29 13.50 18.75
N PRO A 34 -20.09 13.60 18.15
CA PRO A 34 -18.94 12.81 18.56
C PRO A 34 -18.65 13.00 20.06
N TYR A 35 -18.31 11.91 20.75
CA TYR A 35 -17.98 11.87 22.19
C TYR A 35 -19.12 12.22 23.17
N GLU A 36 -20.30 12.60 22.68
CA GLU A 36 -21.53 12.77 23.48
C GLU A 36 -22.50 11.62 23.20
N ASP A 37 -22.92 11.46 21.94
CA ASP A 37 -23.88 10.43 21.52
C ASP A 37 -23.17 9.13 21.11
N ILE A 38 -22.01 9.26 20.46
CA ILE A 38 -21.20 8.14 19.95
C ILE A 38 -19.74 8.38 20.32
N ASP A 39 -19.17 7.48 21.12
CA ASP A 39 -17.77 7.52 21.55
C ASP A 39 -16.82 6.87 20.53
N ILE A 40 -15.60 7.40 20.41
CA ILE A 40 -14.55 6.87 19.53
C ILE A 40 -13.45 6.26 20.40
N LYS A 41 -13.28 4.94 20.30
CA LYS A 41 -12.27 4.19 21.07
C LYS A 41 -11.04 3.88 20.24
N PHE A 42 -9.87 4.27 20.75
CA PHE A 42 -8.59 3.93 20.15
C PHE A 42 -8.15 2.52 20.57
N VAL A 43 -8.10 1.59 19.62
CA VAL A 43 -7.70 0.19 19.86
C VAL A 43 -6.24 -0.09 19.52
N GLY A 44 -5.51 0.90 19.01
CA GLY A 44 -4.13 0.76 18.53
C GLY A 44 -4.06 0.16 17.13
N LEU A 45 -2.83 0.06 16.61
CA LEU A 45 -2.53 -0.53 15.30
C LEU A 45 -2.46 -2.05 15.40
N ARG A 46 -3.00 -2.74 14.40
CA ARG A 46 -2.86 -4.19 14.23
C ARG A 46 -1.49 -4.51 13.63
N PRO A 47 -0.96 -5.73 13.85
CA PRO A 47 0.30 -6.15 13.23
C PRO A 47 0.26 -6.01 11.71
N GLY A 48 1.24 -5.29 11.16
CA GLY A 48 1.34 -5.01 9.72
C GLY A 48 0.65 -3.73 9.24
N GLU A 49 -0.09 -3.02 10.10
CA GLU A 49 -0.68 -1.72 9.75
C GLU A 49 0.35 -0.59 9.79
N LYS A 50 0.19 0.36 8.86
CA LYS A 50 0.96 1.61 8.83
C LYS A 50 0.13 2.76 9.39
N LEU A 51 0.78 3.70 10.08
CA LEU A 51 0.13 4.93 10.57
C LEU A 51 -0.10 5.96 9.44
N TYR A 52 0.75 5.90 8.41
CA TYR A 52 0.66 6.70 7.19
C TYR A 52 1.07 5.82 6.02
N GLU A 53 0.40 5.99 4.88
CA GLU A 53 0.83 5.38 3.62
C GLU A 53 1.92 6.22 2.96
N GLU A 54 2.75 5.57 2.15
CA GLU A 54 3.79 6.24 1.36
C GLU A 54 3.13 6.81 0.08
N LEU A 55 3.32 8.10 -0.18
CA LEU A 55 2.91 8.70 -1.45
C LEU A 55 3.93 8.28 -2.52
N LEU A 56 3.49 7.43 -3.45
CA LEU A 56 4.29 6.99 -4.61
C LEU A 56 4.80 8.14 -5.50
N MET A 57 4.31 9.36 -5.29
CA MET A 57 4.65 10.55 -6.08
C MET A 57 6.09 11.03 -5.91
N GLU A 58 6.77 10.67 -4.82
CA GLU A 58 8.15 11.10 -4.54
C GLU A 58 9.21 10.14 -5.12
N GLU A 59 8.80 9.05 -5.78
CA GLU A 59 9.71 8.06 -6.35
C GLU A 59 10.30 8.49 -7.69
N GLU A 60 11.59 8.16 -7.91
CA GLU A 60 12.26 8.34 -9.19
C GLU A 60 11.55 7.52 -10.29
N GLY A 61 10.91 8.21 -11.23
CA GLY A 61 10.30 7.56 -12.41
C GLY A 61 8.84 7.92 -12.69
N LEU A 62 8.25 8.81 -11.89
CA LEU A 62 6.90 9.31 -12.14
C LEU A 62 6.83 10.17 -13.41
N ARG A 63 6.05 9.74 -14.40
CA ARG A 63 5.79 10.49 -15.64
C ARG A 63 4.33 10.95 -15.67
N ARG A 64 4.11 12.22 -15.99
CA ARG A 64 2.76 12.76 -16.19
C ARG A 64 2.13 12.20 -17.46
N THR A 65 0.85 11.90 -17.41
CA THR A 65 0.03 11.68 -18.61
C THR A 65 -0.61 13.01 -19.05
N PRO A 66 -1.33 13.07 -20.19
CA PRO A 66 -2.14 14.24 -20.53
C PRO A 66 -3.24 14.59 -19.53
N ASN A 67 -3.58 13.67 -18.62
CA ASN A 67 -4.48 13.95 -17.49
C ASN A 67 -3.64 14.21 -16.24
N ASP A 68 -3.78 15.40 -15.66
CA ASP A 68 -3.01 15.81 -14.47
C ASP A 68 -3.29 14.97 -13.22
N LEU A 69 -4.40 14.20 -13.19
CA LEU A 69 -4.73 13.28 -12.10
C LEU A 69 -4.14 11.87 -12.27
N ILE A 70 -3.43 11.61 -13.38
CA ILE A 70 -2.93 10.28 -13.72
C ILE A 70 -1.44 10.35 -14.03
N PHE A 71 -0.68 9.54 -13.31
CA PHE A 71 0.75 9.35 -13.46
C PHE A 71 1.07 7.94 -13.93
N VAL A 72 2.23 7.77 -14.56
CA VAL A 72 2.80 6.49 -14.98
C VAL A 72 4.13 6.29 -14.29
N ILE A 73 4.29 5.15 -13.62
CA ILE A 73 5.55 4.70 -13.03
C ILE A 73 6.20 3.71 -13.98
N LYS A 74 7.53 3.84 -14.13
CA LYS A 74 8.33 2.83 -14.83
C LYS A 74 8.41 1.58 -13.96
N PRO A 75 7.91 0.42 -14.42
CA PRO A 75 7.99 -0.80 -13.65
C PRO A 75 9.44 -1.22 -13.41
N MET A 76 9.71 -1.85 -12.27
CA MET A 76 10.91 -2.67 -12.12
C MET A 76 10.80 -3.90 -13.01
N HIS A 77 11.86 -4.22 -13.74
CA HIS A 77 11.91 -5.41 -14.58
C HIS A 77 12.50 -6.57 -13.78
N PHE A 78 11.72 -7.63 -13.62
CA PHE A 78 12.16 -8.91 -13.07
C PHE A 78 12.04 -9.98 -14.16
N SER A 79 13.00 -10.89 -14.24
CA SER A 79 12.88 -12.08 -15.09
C SER A 79 11.79 -13.01 -14.54
N VAL A 80 11.05 -13.67 -15.42
CA VAL A 80 9.99 -14.61 -15.04
C VAL A 80 10.56 -15.76 -14.22
N GLU A 81 11.78 -16.21 -14.55
CA GLU A 81 12.52 -17.25 -13.85
C GLU A 81 12.77 -16.87 -12.38
N PHE A 82 13.28 -15.65 -12.14
CA PHE A 82 13.45 -15.13 -10.78
C PHE A 82 12.16 -15.11 -9.96
N ILE A 83 11.03 -14.71 -10.58
CA ILE A 83 9.73 -14.69 -9.89
C ILE A 83 9.32 -16.11 -9.49
N TYR A 84 9.38 -17.07 -10.42
CA TYR A 84 9.01 -18.46 -10.13
C TYR A 84 9.93 -19.10 -9.08
N GLU A 85 11.24 -18.88 -9.15
CA GLU A 85 12.17 -19.35 -8.13
C GLU A 85 11.88 -18.73 -6.76
N SER A 86 11.58 -17.44 -6.71
CA SER A 86 11.26 -16.72 -5.47
C SER A 86 9.98 -17.24 -4.82
N ILE A 87 8.93 -17.45 -5.62
CA ILE A 87 7.66 -18.03 -5.16
C ILE A 87 7.88 -19.46 -4.64
N SER A 88 8.59 -20.31 -5.39
CA SER A 88 8.85 -21.69 -4.99
C SER A 88 9.65 -21.76 -3.68
N LYS A 89 10.63 -20.88 -3.48
CA LYS A 89 11.37 -20.78 -2.21
C LYS A 89 10.44 -20.39 -1.05
N LEU A 90 9.54 -19.43 -1.26
CA LEU A 90 8.57 -19.00 -0.26
C LEU A 90 7.60 -20.15 0.09
N GLU A 91 7.04 -20.84 -0.90
CA GLU A 91 6.14 -21.98 -0.67
C GLU A 91 6.80 -23.10 0.16
N ASN A 92 8.05 -23.45 -0.19
CA ASN A 92 8.82 -24.45 0.56
C ASN A 92 9.09 -23.99 2.00
N SER A 93 9.28 -22.70 2.25
CA SER A 93 9.51 -22.16 3.59
C SER A 93 8.29 -22.25 4.52
N LEU A 94 7.06 -22.26 3.96
CA LEU A 94 5.82 -22.30 4.74
C LEU A 94 5.46 -23.70 5.26
N THR A 95 6.04 -24.75 4.68
CA THR A 95 5.76 -26.15 5.05
C THR A 95 6.68 -26.69 6.14
N LEU A 96 7.76 -25.97 6.45
CA LEU A 96 8.75 -26.36 7.46
C LEU A 96 8.55 -25.52 8.73
N GLU A 97 8.38 -26.18 9.88
CA GLU A 97 8.03 -25.56 11.18
C GLU A 97 9.05 -24.52 11.70
N ASN A 98 10.21 -24.36 11.06
CA ASN A 98 11.33 -23.53 11.53
C ASN A 98 11.94 -22.58 10.48
N TYR A 99 11.24 -22.28 9.38
CA TYR A 99 11.76 -21.31 8.41
C TYR A 99 11.11 -19.94 8.59
N ASP A 100 11.93 -18.91 8.82
CA ASP A 100 11.44 -17.53 8.89
C ASP A 100 11.15 -17.00 7.48
N TYR A 101 9.95 -17.29 6.99
CA TYR A 101 9.47 -16.79 5.70
C TYR A 101 9.57 -15.25 5.60
N LYS A 102 9.57 -14.52 6.73
CA LYS A 102 9.74 -13.07 6.73
C LYS A 102 11.16 -12.67 6.36
N GLN A 103 12.16 -13.45 6.75
CA GLN A 103 13.54 -13.22 6.33
C GLN A 103 13.69 -13.43 4.83
N LEU A 104 13.13 -14.51 4.30
CA LEU A 104 13.11 -14.76 2.86
C LEU A 104 12.34 -13.66 2.09
N LEU A 105 11.22 -13.19 2.66
CA LEU A 105 10.46 -12.08 2.09
C LEU A 105 11.26 -10.77 2.08
N LYS A 106 12.06 -10.48 3.12
CA LYS A 106 12.99 -9.34 3.17
C LYS A 106 14.08 -9.41 2.09
N GLU A 107 14.56 -10.62 1.79
CA GLU A 107 15.56 -10.84 0.74
C GLU A 107 14.98 -10.63 -0.66
N ILE A 108 13.75 -11.11 -0.90
CA ILE A 108 13.08 -11.02 -2.21
C ILE A 108 12.51 -9.61 -2.45
N VAL A 109 11.87 -9.03 -1.43
CA VAL A 109 11.22 -7.72 -1.49
C VAL A 109 12.03 -6.75 -0.64
N THR A 110 13.02 -6.11 -1.26
CA THR A 110 13.95 -5.20 -0.56
C THR A 110 13.29 -4.00 0.10
N THR A 111 12.06 -3.68 -0.27
CA THR A 111 11.24 -2.60 0.32
C THR A 111 10.39 -3.06 1.50
N TYR A 112 10.36 -4.36 1.81
CA TYR A 112 9.61 -4.91 2.93
C TYR A 112 10.29 -4.55 4.27
N LYS A 113 9.55 -3.89 5.16
CA LYS A 113 10.02 -3.40 6.47
C LYS A 113 9.64 -4.36 7.59
#